data_AF-A0A8H4V173-F1
#
_entry.id   AF-A0A8H4V173-F1
#
_cell.length_a   1.000
_cell.length_b   1.000
_cell.length_c   1.000
_cell.angle_alpha   90.00
_cell.angle_beta   90.00
_cell.angle_gamma   90.00
#
_symmetry.space_group_name_H-M   'P 1'
#
loop_
_entity.id
_entity.type
_entity.pdbx_description
1 polymer ?
#
loop_
_entity_poly.entity_id
_entity_poly.type
_entity_poly.pdbx_seq_one_letter_code
_entity_poly.pdbx_strand_id
1 'polypeptide(L)'
;MQKDTGKTSDDTFLYGFDRCMWYLAERLRFDRLYWLIHNREFKKCIDIVHAFVDRYVYSALKQAQQQEEESIDKGTSQYIFLKALTHTTKDPIKLRDESLNVLLAGRDTTASLLSWTILLLARQPDMFARLRADILEQF
;
A
#
# COMPACT_ATOMS: atom_id res chain seq x y z
N MET A 1 -27.16 -3.80 -15.89
CA MET A 1 -25.88 -4.54 -15.96
C MET A 1 -24.76 -3.59 -15.60
N GLN A 2 -24.28 -3.65 -14.37
CA GLN A 2 -23.31 -2.70 -13.81
C GLN A 2 -22.39 -3.50 -12.89
N LYS A 3 -21.24 -3.93 -13.41
CA LYS A 3 -20.12 -4.57 -12.68
C LYS A 3 -19.01 -4.84 -13.70
N ASP A 4 -17.94 -4.04 -13.66
CA ASP A 4 -16.56 -4.43 -14.05
C ASP A 4 -15.55 -3.26 -14.10
N THR A 5 -15.89 -2.06 -13.60
CA THR A 5 -14.93 -0.94 -13.56
C THR A 5 -13.88 -1.06 -12.44
N GLY A 6 -14.07 -1.94 -11.45
CA GLY A 6 -13.14 -2.10 -10.32
C GLY A 6 -11.88 -2.90 -10.64
N LYS A 7 -12.00 -3.96 -11.45
CA LYS A 7 -10.89 -4.88 -11.75
C LYS A 7 -9.77 -4.21 -12.56
N THR A 8 -10.16 -3.38 -13.53
CA THR A 8 -9.22 -2.70 -14.43
C THR A 8 -8.32 -1.69 -13.71
N SER A 9 -8.83 -1.03 -12.67
CA SER A 9 -8.08 -0.01 -11.92
C SER A 9 -6.97 -0.63 -11.06
N ASP A 10 -7.28 -1.72 -10.38
CA ASP A 10 -6.34 -2.39 -9.47
C ASP A 10 -5.25 -3.15 -10.25
N ASP A 11 -5.63 -3.82 -11.35
CA ASP A 11 -4.68 -4.47 -12.25
C ASP A 11 -3.70 -3.45 -12.89
N THR A 12 -4.20 -2.26 -13.23
CA THR A 12 -3.36 -1.17 -13.77
C THR A 12 -2.38 -0.66 -12.72
N PHE A 13 -2.82 -0.51 -11.46
CA PHE A 13 -1.94 -0.13 -10.36
C PHE A 13 -0.85 -1.17 -10.11
N LEU A 14 -1.21 -2.45 -10.01
CA LEU A 14 -0.25 -3.54 -9.77
C LEU A 14 0.80 -3.58 -10.88
N TYR A 15 0.38 -3.49 -12.13
CA TYR A 15 1.30 -3.40 -13.27
C TYR A 15 2.24 -2.19 -13.16
N GLY A 16 1.69 -1.00 -12.89
CA GLY A 16 2.47 0.23 -12.74
C GLY A 16 3.49 0.11 -11.60
N PHE A 17 3.07 -0.43 -10.46
CA PHE A 17 3.91 -0.63 -9.28
C PHE A 17 5.05 -1.62 -9.56
N ASP A 18 4.76 -2.78 -10.15
CA ASP A 18 5.76 -3.81 -10.44
C ASP A 18 6.81 -3.31 -11.44
N ARG A 19 6.36 -2.58 -12.48
CA ARG A 19 7.27 -1.93 -13.43
C ARG A 19 8.10 -0.84 -12.76
N CYS A 20 7.52 -0.02 -11.90
CA CYS A 20 8.26 0.97 -11.10
C CYS A 20 9.35 0.32 -10.24
N MET A 21 9.02 -0.76 -9.54
CA MET A 21 9.98 -1.51 -8.72
C MET A 21 11.13 -2.06 -9.56
N TRP A 22 10.83 -2.62 -10.74
CA TRP A 22 11.85 -3.07 -11.68
C TRP A 22 12.77 -1.93 -12.13
N TYR A 23 12.19 -0.78 -12.53
CA TYR A 23 12.97 0.40 -12.92
C TYR A 23 13.81 0.96 -11.77
N LEU A 24 13.30 0.97 -10.53
CA LEU A 24 14.05 1.39 -9.35
C LEU A 24 15.23 0.46 -9.07
N ALA A 25 15.04 -0.85 -9.16
CA ALA A 25 16.10 -1.84 -9.03
C ALA A 25 17.18 -1.66 -10.12
N GLU A 26 16.77 -1.38 -11.35
CA GLU A 26 17.70 -1.15 -12.45
C GLU A 26 18.46 0.18 -12.29
N ARG A 27 17.79 1.25 -11.85
CA ARG A 27 18.46 2.51 -11.49
C ARG A 27 19.49 2.32 -10.38
N LEU A 28 19.21 1.47 -9.40
CA LEU A 28 20.16 1.13 -8.34
C LEU A 28 21.39 0.38 -8.88
N ARG A 29 21.20 -0.54 -9.83
CA ARG A 29 22.29 -1.28 -10.48
C ARG A 29 23.20 -0.39 -11.35
N PHE A 30 22.62 0.58 -12.04
CA PHE A 30 23.36 1.51 -12.90
C PHE A 30 24.05 2.63 -12.13
N ASP A 31 23.71 2.85 -10.86
CA ASP A 31 24.29 3.84 -9.95
C ASP A 31 24.46 5.22 -10.63
N ARG A 32 25.71 5.62 -10.97
CA ARG A 32 26.02 6.89 -11.66
C ARG A 32 25.34 7.08 -13.02
N LEU A 33 24.94 5.99 -13.67
CA LEU A 33 24.27 5.99 -14.98
C LEU A 33 22.75 5.83 -14.86
N TYR A 34 22.15 6.06 -13.68
CA TYR A 34 20.71 5.89 -13.44
C TYR A 34 19.81 6.63 -14.45
N TRP A 35 20.31 7.72 -15.05
CA TRP A 35 19.57 8.54 -15.99
C TRP A 35 19.32 7.85 -17.33
N LEU A 36 20.14 6.86 -17.73
CA LEU A 36 19.91 6.05 -18.95
C LEU A 36 18.61 5.23 -18.85
N ILE A 37 18.26 4.83 -17.64
CA ILE A 37 17.08 4.00 -17.35
C ILE A 37 15.80 4.84 -17.34
N HIS A 38 15.91 6.17 -17.26
CA HIS A 38 14.75 7.05 -17.21
C HIS A 38 14.12 7.23 -18.60
N ASN A 39 12.99 6.58 -18.84
CA ASN A 39 12.28 6.62 -20.12
C ASN A 39 10.79 7.01 -19.96
N ARG A 40 10.10 7.15 -21.09
CA ARG A 40 8.67 7.52 -21.11
C ARG A 40 7.77 6.49 -20.46
N GLU A 41 8.14 5.22 -20.48
CA GLU A 41 7.38 4.15 -19.82
C GLU A 41 7.48 4.30 -18.30
N PHE A 42 8.70 4.50 -17.78
CA PHE A 42 8.92 4.70 -16.34
C PHE A 42 8.14 5.88 -15.80
N LYS A 43 8.11 7.01 -16.54
CA LYS A 43 7.29 8.16 -16.16
C LYS A 43 5.79 7.81 -16.08
N LYS A 44 5.26 7.09 -17.08
CA LYS A 44 3.86 6.64 -17.06
C LYS A 44 3.55 5.73 -15.87
N CYS A 45 4.46 4.81 -15.53
CA CYS A 45 4.30 3.94 -14.38
C CYS A 45 4.26 4.75 -13.07
N ILE A 46 5.14 5.75 -12.91
CA ILE A 46 5.11 6.67 -11.77
C ILE A 46 3.77 7.39 -11.70
N ASP A 47 3.29 7.93 -12.82
CA ASP A 47 2.02 8.67 -12.87
C ASP A 47 0.83 7.78 -12.45
N ILE A 48 0.81 6.50 -12.88
CA ILE A 48 -0.21 5.52 -12.48
C ILE A 48 -0.19 5.27 -10.97
N VAL A 49 1.00 4.98 -10.42
CA VAL A 49 1.17 4.68 -8.99
C VAL A 49 0.80 5.89 -8.13
N HIS A 50 1.27 7.08 -8.52
CA HIS A 50 0.95 8.32 -7.82
C HIS A 50 -0.54 8.63 -7.89
N ALA A 51 -1.17 8.54 -9.06
CA ALA A 51 -2.62 8.80 -9.21
C ALA A 51 -3.47 7.89 -8.32
N PHE A 52 -3.06 6.63 -8.15
CA PHE A 52 -3.74 5.70 -7.25
C PHE A 52 -3.67 6.16 -5.79
N VAL A 53 -2.48 6.48 -5.29
CA VAL A 53 -2.29 6.91 -3.89
C VAL A 53 -2.88 8.29 -3.64
N ASP A 54 -2.71 9.21 -4.59
CA ASP A 54 -3.21 10.58 -4.52
C ASP A 54 -4.73 10.61 -4.29
N ARG A 55 -5.49 9.67 -4.90
CA ARG A 55 -6.93 9.54 -4.65
C ARG A 55 -7.26 9.37 -3.16
N TYR A 56 -6.48 8.57 -2.44
CA TYR A 56 -6.67 8.34 -1.00
C TYR A 56 -6.15 9.50 -0.16
N VAL A 57 -5.03 10.10 -0.56
CA VAL A 57 -4.47 11.30 0.11
C VAL A 57 -5.45 12.47 0.05
N TYR A 58 -6.00 12.78 -1.13
CA TYR A 58 -6.99 13.85 -1.28
C TYR A 58 -8.29 13.56 -0.54
N SER A 59 -8.72 12.29 -0.49
CA SER A 59 -9.87 11.89 0.32
C SER A 59 -9.62 12.12 1.81
N ALA A 60 -8.43 11.76 2.31
CA ALA A 60 -8.05 11.98 3.71
C ALA A 60 -7.95 13.48 4.04
N LEU A 61 -7.34 14.29 3.18
CA LEU A 61 -7.25 15.74 3.35
C LEU A 61 -8.62 16.41 3.38
N LYS A 62 -9.54 16.01 2.50
CA LYS A 62 -10.92 16.54 2.49
C LYS A 62 -11.66 16.21 3.77
N GLN A 63 -11.51 14.98 4.28
CA GLN A 63 -12.11 14.58 5.55
C GLN A 63 -11.51 15.32 6.75
N ALA A 64 -10.21 15.60 6.72
CA ALA A 64 -9.54 16.39 7.75
C ALA A 64 -10.05 17.84 7.78
N GLN A 65 -10.25 18.47 6.61
CA GLN A 65 -10.83 19.82 6.51
C GLN A 65 -12.26 19.88 7.07
N GLN A 66 -13.10 18.90 6.72
CA GLN A 66 -14.47 18.82 7.22
C GLN A 66 -14.55 18.62 8.75
N GLN A 67 -13.61 17.87 9.33
CA GLN A 67 -13.54 17.66 10.78
C GLN A 67 -12.97 18.86 11.55
N GLU A 68 -12.19 19.73 10.91
CA GLU A 68 -11.75 21.00 11.52
C GLU A 68 -12.89 22.03 11.56
N GLU A 69 -13.84 21.98 10.61
CA GLU A 69 -15.02 22.85 10.56
C GLU A 69 -16.14 22.39 11.53
N GLU A 70 -16.28 21.08 11.75
CA GLU A 70 -17.19 20.49 12.74
C GLU A 70 -16.47 20.26 14.06
N SER A 71 -16.12 21.33 14.78
CA SER A 71 -15.64 21.21 16.15
C SER A 71 -16.76 20.64 17.04
N ILE A 72 -16.82 19.33 17.29
CA ILE A 72 -17.47 18.69 18.46
C ILE A 72 -17.07 17.21 18.54
N ASP A 73 -16.37 16.89 19.62
CA ASP A 73 -16.48 15.68 20.46
C ASP A 73 -16.72 14.32 19.76
N LYS A 74 -15.66 13.53 19.53
CA LYS A 74 -15.77 12.06 19.38
C LYS A 74 -14.57 11.33 19.98
N GLY A 75 -14.82 10.64 21.08
CA GLY A 75 -13.88 9.75 21.78
C GLY A 75 -13.25 8.69 20.86
N THR A 76 -12.01 8.33 21.20
CA THR A 76 -11.20 7.20 20.67
C THR A 76 -11.58 6.75 19.25
N SER A 77 -11.43 7.65 18.28
CA SER A 77 -11.48 7.30 16.85
C SER A 77 -10.40 6.24 16.58
N GLN A 78 -10.80 5.12 15.97
CA GLN A 78 -9.88 4.11 15.44
C GLN A 78 -8.72 4.79 14.69
N TYR A 79 -7.49 4.39 14.99
CA TYR A 79 -6.30 4.95 14.34
C TYR A 79 -6.33 4.57 12.86
N ILE A 80 -6.45 5.58 12.00
CA ILE A 80 -6.33 5.45 10.55
C ILE A 80 -5.06 6.20 10.17
N PHE A 81 -4.05 5.48 9.68
CA PHE A 81 -2.72 6.02 9.41
C PHE A 81 -2.73 7.34 8.62
N LEU A 82 -3.44 7.39 7.49
CA LEU A 82 -3.55 8.62 6.69
C LEU A 82 -4.22 9.77 7.45
N LYS A 83 -5.25 9.49 8.24
CA LYS A 83 -5.93 10.50 9.08
C LYS A 83 -4.99 11.04 10.16
N ALA A 84 -4.23 10.15 10.80
CA ALA A 84 -3.22 10.55 11.77
C ALA A 84 -2.13 11.42 11.14
N LEU A 85 -1.65 11.06 9.94
CA LEU A 85 -0.67 11.85 9.21
C LEU A 85 -1.18 13.25 8.82
N THR A 86 -2.47 13.41 8.52
CA THR A 86 -3.04 14.74 8.20
C THR A 86 -2.96 15.74 9.36
N HIS A 87 -2.85 15.27 10.61
CA HIS A 87 -2.60 16.15 11.77
C HIS A 87 -1.15 16.65 11.82
N THR A 88 -0.19 15.89 11.26
CA THR A 88 1.24 16.24 11.24
C THR A 88 1.61 17.07 10.01
N THR A 89 1.04 16.76 8.84
CA THR A 89 1.32 17.48 7.59
C THR A 89 0.09 17.54 6.69
N LYS A 90 -0.12 18.70 6.06
CA LYS A 90 -1.16 18.91 5.03
C LYS A 90 -0.60 18.92 3.60
N ASP A 91 0.69 18.63 3.44
CA ASP A 91 1.35 18.54 2.13
C ASP A 91 1.00 17.20 1.45
N PRO A 92 0.27 17.21 0.32
CA PRO A 92 -0.15 15.98 -0.37
C PRO A 92 1.03 15.15 -0.88
N ILE A 93 2.16 15.78 -1.24
CA ILE A 93 3.34 15.07 -1.74
C ILE A 93 3.95 14.23 -0.61
N LYS A 94 4.17 14.84 0.56
CA LYS A 94 4.69 14.12 1.73
C LYS A 94 3.75 12.99 2.17
N LEU A 95 2.43 13.24 2.19
CA LEU A 95 1.45 12.22 2.56
C LEU A 95 1.48 11.02 1.60
N ARG A 96 1.61 11.29 0.29
CA ARG A 96 1.78 10.24 -0.71
C ARG A 96 3.06 9.46 -0.46
N ASP A 97 4.19 10.15 -0.29
CA ASP A 97 5.50 9.52 -0.17
C ASP A 97 5.57 8.63 1.09
N GLU A 98 5.05 9.09 2.24
CA GLU A 98 4.94 8.27 3.46
C GLU A 98 4.01 7.06 3.27
N SER A 99 2.90 7.24 2.56
CA SER A 99 1.98 6.13 2.25
C SER A 99 2.64 5.09 1.36
N LEU A 100 3.40 5.52 0.35
CA LEU A 100 4.16 4.63 -0.53
C LEU A 100 5.27 3.89 0.22
N ASN A 101 5.96 4.54 1.17
CA ASN A 101 6.96 3.89 2.00
C ASN A 101 6.37 2.72 2.80
N VAL A 102 5.20 2.91 3.40
CA VAL A 102 4.50 1.85 4.15
C VAL A 102 4.00 0.74 3.22
N LEU A 103 3.39 1.10 2.08
CA LEU A 103 2.92 0.12 1.09
C LEU A 103 4.06 -0.76 0.56
N LEU A 104 5.21 -0.16 0.26
CA LEU A 104 6.39 -0.86 -0.23
C LEU A 104 6.93 -1.83 0.82
N ALA A 105 6.99 -1.41 2.09
CA ALA A 105 7.43 -2.29 3.18
C ALA A 105 6.48 -3.49 3.36
N GLY A 106 5.17 -3.27 3.23
CA GLY A 106 4.16 -4.28 3.56
C GLY A 106 3.85 -5.28 2.44
N ARG A 107 4.04 -4.93 1.16
CA ARG A 107 3.56 -5.79 0.06
C ARG A 107 4.35 -7.10 -0.04
N ASP A 108 5.61 -7.03 -0.45
CA ASP A 108 6.36 -8.22 -0.86
C ASP A 108 6.88 -9.02 0.35
N THR A 109 7.24 -8.34 1.44
CA THR A 109 7.74 -9.01 2.66
C THR A 109 6.65 -9.83 3.34
N THR A 110 5.44 -9.28 3.47
CA THR A 110 4.30 -9.96 4.09
C THR A 110 3.75 -11.05 3.18
N ALA A 111 3.70 -10.82 1.86
CA ALA A 111 3.32 -11.85 0.90
C ALA A 111 4.28 -13.06 0.96
N SER A 112 5.59 -12.81 1.01
CA SER A 112 6.61 -13.86 1.17
C SER A 112 6.44 -14.60 2.50
N LEU A 113 6.30 -13.87 3.61
CA LEU A 113 6.10 -14.46 4.94
C LEU A 113 4.87 -15.36 5.00
N LEU A 114 3.73 -14.89 4.50
CA LEU A 114 2.48 -15.66 4.48
C LEU A 114 2.61 -16.90 3.59
N SER A 115 3.25 -16.77 2.42
CA SER A 115 3.50 -17.89 1.51
C SER A 115 4.32 -18.98 2.18
N TRP A 116 5.41 -18.60 2.87
CA TRP A 116 6.24 -19.52 3.65
C TRP A 116 5.48 -20.13 4.83
N THR A 117 4.69 -19.33 5.53
CA THR A 117 3.89 -19.79 6.68
C THR A 117 2.91 -20.88 6.25
N ILE A 118 2.15 -20.64 5.17
CA ILE A 118 1.20 -21.62 4.62
C ILE A 118 1.94 -22.87 4.14
N LEU A 119 3.08 -22.72 3.45
CA LEU A 119 3.88 -23.85 2.99
C LEU A 119 4.38 -24.73 4.16
N LEU A 120 4.86 -24.11 5.24
CA LEU A 120 5.33 -24.82 6.42
C LEU A 120 4.19 -25.54 7.14
N LEU A 121 3.03 -24.89 7.28
CA LEU A 121 1.84 -25.51 7.85
C LEU A 121 1.36 -26.72 7.02
N ALA A 122 1.38 -26.61 5.69
CA ALA A 122 1.01 -27.72 4.81
C ALA A 122 1.98 -28.91 4.90
N ARG A 123 3.27 -28.66 5.20
CA ARG A 123 4.29 -29.71 5.36
C ARG A 123 4.36 -30.31 6.76
N GLN A 124 3.76 -29.66 7.76
CA GLN A 124 3.81 -30.05 9.17
C GLN A 124 2.38 -30.22 9.72
N PRO A 125 1.67 -31.32 9.35
CA PRO A 125 0.27 -31.52 9.69
C PRO A 125 0.01 -31.50 11.21
N ASP A 126 0.96 -31.97 12.02
CA ASP A 126 0.86 -31.94 13.48
C ASP A 126 0.81 -30.50 14.03
N MET A 127 1.65 -29.60 13.51
CA MET A 127 1.64 -28.19 13.90
C MET A 127 0.36 -27.49 13.43
N PHE A 128 -0.10 -27.80 12.22
CA PHE A 128 -1.35 -27.26 11.70
C PHE A 128 -2.56 -27.70 12.54
N ALA A 129 -2.63 -28.98 12.93
CA ALA A 129 -3.71 -29.50 13.75
C ALA A 129 -3.76 -28.80 15.13
N ARG A 130 -2.59 -28.56 15.75
CA ARG A 130 -2.48 -27.80 17.00
C ARG A 130 -2.96 -26.37 16.83
N LEU A 131 -2.40 -25.63 15.86
CA LEU A 131 -2.79 -24.25 15.58
C LEU A 131 -4.30 -24.12 15.32
N ARG A 132 -4.88 -25.06 14.56
CA ARG A 132 -6.31 -25.07 14.28
C ARG A 132 -7.15 -25.33 15.53
N ALA A 133 -6.71 -26.24 16.40
CA ALA A 133 -7.41 -26.50 17.66
C ALA A 133 -7.43 -25.25 18.54
N ASP A 134 -6.28 -24.59 18.70
CA ASP A 134 -6.16 -23.35 19.49
C ASP A 134 -7.08 -22.23 18.96
N ILE A 135 -7.15 -22.06 17.63
CA ILE A 135 -8.03 -21.06 17.01
C ILE A 135 -9.50 -21.36 17.33
N LEU A 136 -9.94 -22.62 17.23
CA LEU A 136 -11.34 -23.00 17.49
C LEU A 136 -11.72 -22.94 18.98
N GLU A 137 -10.75 -23.01 19.88
CA GLU A 137 -10.98 -22.87 21.31
C GLU A 137 -11.10 -21.40 21.73
N GLN A 138 -10.32 -20.50 21.11
CA GLN A 138 -10.19 -19.10 21.53
C GLN A 138 -11.02 -18.09 20.73
N PHE A 139 -11.44 -18.43 19.51
CA PHE A 139 -12.19 -17.54 18.60
C PHE A 139 -13.44 -18.22 18.05
#